data_AF-A0A356J9U4-F1
#
_entry.id   AF-A0A356J9U4-F1
#
_cell.length_a   1.000
_cell.length_b   1.000
_cell.length_c   1.000
_cell.angle_alpha   90.00
_cell.angle_beta   90.00
_cell.angle_gamma   90.00
#
_symmetry.space_group_name_H-M   'P 1'
#
loop_
_entity.id
_entity.type
_entity.pdbx_description
1 polymer ?
#
loop_
_entity_poly.entity_id
_entity_poly.type
_entity_poly.pdbx_seq_one_letter_code
_entity_poly.pdbx_strand_id
1 'polypeptide(L)'
;MGNMLAKFTSSGLAAELSAIAALLLVISLAFWVVIGRFRLHNALINIYISFAIMQAAMGEVADFGKYMPLVVFLTLVVFLTIIDSSLFEIHLSGSGLSIWQVVVLSFLEAGLLASIVFTFLPEKQILKYISIGSLDYFTSPLAIILWMVSPLLFLILISRRGK
;
A
#
# COMPACT_ATOMS: atom_id res chain seq x y z
N MET A 1 -8.30 -35.17 13.97
CA MET A 1 -8.21 -34.41 12.70
C MET A 1 -9.55 -33.77 12.30
N GLY A 2 -10.33 -33.25 13.27
CA GLY A 2 -11.70 -32.74 13.04
C GLY A 2 -11.97 -31.30 13.51
N ASN A 3 -10.98 -30.60 14.07
CA ASN A 3 -11.18 -29.27 14.70
C ASN A 3 -10.56 -28.08 13.94
N MET A 4 -9.97 -28.28 12.75
CA MET A 4 -9.48 -27.15 11.95
C MET A 4 -10.52 -26.59 10.98
N LEU A 5 -11.49 -27.41 10.53
CA LEU A 5 -12.52 -26.98 9.57
C LEU A 5 -13.64 -26.15 10.23
N ALA A 6 -13.85 -26.26 11.54
CA ALA A 6 -14.89 -25.53 12.26
C ALA A 6 -14.56 -24.04 12.52
N LYS A 7 -13.29 -23.62 12.35
CA LYS A 7 -12.90 -22.20 12.43
C LYS A 7 -13.11 -21.42 11.13
N PHE A 8 -13.44 -22.10 10.03
CA PHE A 8 -13.76 -21.50 8.73
C PHE A 8 -15.27 -21.52 8.48
N THR A 9 -16.03 -20.81 9.31
CA THR A 9 -17.41 -20.48 8.93
C THR A 9 -17.35 -19.33 7.92
N SER A 10 -18.15 -19.40 6.85
CA SER A 10 -18.23 -18.36 5.81
C SER A 10 -18.56 -16.97 6.38
N SER A 11 -19.24 -16.93 7.53
CA SER A 11 -19.52 -15.70 8.28
C SER A 11 -18.27 -15.07 8.90
N GLY A 12 -17.33 -15.86 9.43
CA GLY A 12 -16.08 -15.35 10.00
C GLY A 12 -15.16 -14.77 8.92
N LEU A 13 -14.99 -15.49 7.81
CA LEU A 13 -14.16 -15.04 6.69
C LEU A 13 -14.76 -13.79 6.02
N ALA A 14 -16.08 -13.77 5.78
CA ALA A 14 -16.76 -12.60 5.23
C ALA A 14 -16.63 -11.38 6.16
N ALA A 15 -16.73 -11.57 7.48
CA ALA A 15 -16.55 -10.51 8.45
C ALA A 15 -15.11 -9.97 8.42
N GLU A 16 -14.09 -10.82 8.42
CA GLU A 16 -12.68 -10.40 8.32
C GLU A 16 -12.39 -9.63 7.02
N LEU A 17 -12.82 -10.16 5.87
CA LEU A 17 -12.65 -9.47 4.59
C LEU A 17 -13.39 -8.13 4.55
N SER A 18 -14.58 -8.06 5.14
CA SER A 18 -15.35 -6.81 5.21
C SER A 18 -14.66 -5.76 6.08
N ALA A 19 -14.03 -6.16 7.19
CA ALA A 19 -13.29 -5.27 8.06
C ALA A 19 -12.02 -4.75 7.37
N ILE A 20 -11.29 -5.62 6.67
CA ILE A 20 -10.11 -5.24 5.88
C ILE A 20 -10.51 -4.28 4.76
N ALA A 21 -11.58 -4.59 4.02
CA ALA A 21 -12.08 -3.73 2.96
C ALA A 21 -12.50 -2.35 3.48
N ALA A 22 -13.20 -2.29 4.62
CA ALA A 22 -13.58 -1.03 5.25
C ALA A 22 -12.35 -0.21 5.67
N LEU A 23 -11.35 -0.84 6.30
CA LEU A 23 -10.10 -0.18 6.67
C LEU A 23 -9.37 0.37 5.43
N LEU A 24 -9.24 -0.43 4.38
CA LEU A 24 -8.61 -0.01 3.14
C LEU A 24 -9.38 1.13 2.45
N LEU A 25 -10.71 1.11 2.49
CA LEU A 25 -11.51 2.22 1.97
C LEU A 25 -11.25 3.51 2.74
N VAL A 26 -11.17 3.45 4.07
CA VAL A 26 -10.84 4.62 4.90
C VAL A 26 -9.44 5.15 4.60
N ILE A 27 -8.44 4.27 4.54
CA ILE A 27 -7.06 4.66 4.19
C ILE A 27 -7.01 5.23 2.77
N SER A 28 -7.70 4.61 1.82
CA SER A 28 -7.78 5.06 0.43
C SER A 28 -8.42 6.44 0.28
N LEU A 29 -9.51 6.70 1.02
CA LEU A 29 -10.14 8.01 1.08
C LEU A 29 -9.19 9.07 1.65
N ALA A 30 -8.54 8.78 2.78
CA ALA A 30 -7.56 9.69 3.38
C ALA A 30 -6.40 9.98 2.42
N PHE A 31 -5.87 8.93 1.79
CA PHE A 31 -4.79 9.00 0.82
C PHE A 31 -5.18 9.83 -0.41
N TRP A 32 -6.39 9.62 -0.95
CA TRP A 32 -6.93 10.41 -2.05
C TRP A 32 -7.07 11.90 -1.72
N VAL A 33 -7.52 12.24 -0.51
CA VAL A 33 -7.65 13.64 -0.05
C VAL A 33 -6.28 14.31 0.10
N VAL A 34 -5.28 13.58 0.60
CA VAL A 34 -3.94 14.14 0.86
C VAL A 34 -3.15 14.34 -0.44
N ILE A 35 -3.18 13.37 -1.36
CA ILE A 35 -2.37 13.41 -2.59
C ILE A 35 -3.07 14.18 -3.70
N GLY A 36 -4.39 14.09 -3.76
CA GLY A 36 -5.21 14.69 -4.80
C GLY A 36 -5.19 13.88 -6.10
N ARG A 37 -6.27 14.04 -6.89
CA ARG A 37 -6.57 13.22 -8.08
C ARG A 37 -5.47 13.15 -9.14
N PHE A 38 -4.60 14.16 -9.21
CA PHE A 38 -3.63 14.34 -10.30
C PHE A 38 -2.25 13.76 -10.01
N ARG A 39 -1.96 13.39 -8.75
CA ARG A 39 -0.62 13.01 -8.31
C ARG A 39 -0.49 11.53 -7.96
N LEU A 40 -1.50 10.71 -8.24
CA LEU A 40 -1.49 9.27 -7.89
C LEU A 40 -0.33 8.51 -8.57
N HIS A 41 -0.09 8.72 -9.87
CA HIS A 41 1.06 8.10 -10.53
C HIS A 41 2.39 8.43 -9.83
N ASN A 42 2.55 9.68 -9.42
CA ASN A 42 3.77 10.14 -8.77
C ASN A 42 3.87 9.61 -7.34
N ALA A 43 2.74 9.54 -6.62
CA ALA A 43 2.67 8.91 -5.30
C ALA A 43 3.08 7.43 -5.37
N LEU A 44 2.58 6.68 -6.35
CA LEU A 44 2.97 5.29 -6.58
C LEU A 44 4.48 5.17 -6.83
N ILE A 45 5.05 6.01 -7.70
CA ILE A 45 6.50 6.03 -7.98
C ILE A 45 7.28 6.34 -6.69
N ASN A 46 6.88 7.35 -5.93
CA ASN A 46 7.52 7.74 -4.69
C ASN A 46 7.47 6.63 -3.63
N ILE A 47 6.38 5.87 -3.56
CA ILE A 47 6.26 4.69 -2.69
C ILE A 47 7.30 3.64 -3.08
N TYR A 48 7.43 3.30 -4.37
CA TYR A 48 8.43 2.34 -4.82
C TYR A 48 9.87 2.80 -4.59
N ILE A 49 10.18 4.06 -4.88
CA ILE A 49 11.52 4.63 -4.66
C ILE A 49 11.86 4.59 -3.17
N SER A 50 10.94 5.04 -2.32
CA SER A 50 11.12 5.01 -0.86
C SER A 50 11.33 3.59 -0.36
N PHE A 51 10.56 2.62 -0.88
CA PHE A 51 10.71 1.22 -0.53
C PHE A 51 12.07 0.67 -0.97
N ALA A 52 12.51 0.96 -2.20
CA ALA A 52 13.81 0.52 -2.70
C ALA A 52 14.98 1.09 -1.88
N ILE A 53 14.93 2.38 -1.52
CA ILE A 53 15.92 3.03 -0.65
C ILE A 53 15.93 2.34 0.72
N MET A 54 14.76 2.08 1.30
CA MET A 54 14.66 1.40 2.60
C MET A 54 15.21 -0.01 2.56
N GLN A 55 14.99 -0.77 1.49
CA GLN A 55 15.56 -2.12 1.34
C GLN A 55 17.09 -2.09 1.27
N ALA A 56 17.68 -1.03 0.72
CA ALA A 56 19.13 -0.86 0.67
C ALA A 56 19.75 -0.38 1.99
N ALA A 57 19.01 0.41 2.78
CA ALA A 57 19.49 1.02 4.03
C ALA A 57 18.88 0.36 5.30
N MET A 58 18.26 -0.81 5.16
CA MET A 58 17.47 -1.43 6.22
C MET A 58 18.32 -1.75 7.45
N GLY A 59 19.53 -2.28 7.24
CA GLY A 59 20.41 -2.71 8.34
C GLY A 59 20.79 -1.53 9.22
N GLU A 60 21.23 -0.45 8.60
CA GLU A 60 21.67 0.77 9.27
C GLU A 60 20.51 1.45 10.00
N VAL A 61 19.34 1.52 9.37
CA VAL A 61 18.16 2.20 9.96
C VAL A 61 17.57 1.39 11.11
N ALA A 62 17.58 0.06 11.03
CA ALA A 62 17.05 -0.81 12.08
C ALA A 62 17.82 -0.70 13.40
N ASP A 63 19.13 -0.40 13.34
CA ASP A 63 19.99 -0.25 14.51
C ASP A 63 19.61 0.95 15.39
N PHE A 64 19.01 2.01 14.81
CA PHE A 64 18.58 3.19 15.57
C PHE A 64 17.30 2.96 16.37
N GLY A 65 16.56 1.88 16.11
CA GLY A 65 15.41 1.50 16.91
C GLY A 65 14.32 0.78 16.15
N LYS A 66 13.46 0.12 16.93
CA LYS A 66 12.41 -0.78 16.43
C LYS A 66 11.42 -0.15 15.43
N TYR A 67 11.16 1.15 15.52
CA TYR A 67 10.22 1.86 14.65
C TYR A 67 10.92 2.79 13.65
N MET A 68 12.26 2.86 13.69
CA MET A 68 13.02 3.74 12.81
C MET A 68 12.84 3.40 11.33
N PRO A 69 12.79 2.13 10.90
CA PRO A 69 12.52 1.79 9.50
C PRO A 69 11.20 2.36 8.99
N LEU A 70 10.14 2.29 9.80
CA LEU A 70 8.84 2.86 9.47
C LEU A 70 8.91 4.40 9.37
N VAL A 71 9.54 5.05 10.36
CA VAL A 71 9.64 6.52 10.39
C VAL A 71 10.42 7.03 9.17
N VAL A 72 11.54 6.39 8.84
CA VAL A 72 12.35 6.76 7.67
C VAL A 72 11.58 6.51 6.38
N PHE A 73 10.92 5.35 6.24
CA PHE A 73 10.09 5.06 5.06
C PHE A 73 9.01 6.13 4.83
N LEU A 74 8.22 6.45 5.86
CA LEU A 74 7.16 7.44 5.75
C LEU A 74 7.72 8.84 5.48
N THR A 75 8.87 9.17 6.07
CA THR A 75 9.57 10.43 5.82
C THR A 75 10.01 10.52 4.36
N LEU A 76 10.57 9.45 3.79
CA LEU A 76 10.96 9.40 2.38
C LEU A 76 9.76 9.56 1.45
N VAL A 77 8.64 8.89 1.73
CA VAL A 77 7.41 9.01 0.91
C VAL A 77 6.91 10.45 0.92
N VAL A 78 6.83 11.08 2.09
CA VAL A 78 6.38 12.48 2.22
C VAL A 78 7.37 13.44 1.55
N PHE A 79 8.66 13.29 1.82
CA PHE A 79 9.73 14.11 1.25
C PHE A 79 9.74 14.06 -0.27
N LEU A 80 9.70 12.87 -0.86
CA LEU A 80 9.64 12.68 -2.30
C LEU A 80 8.36 13.26 -2.88
N THR A 81 7.21 13.10 -2.20
CA THR A 81 5.93 13.67 -2.66
C THR A 81 5.92 15.20 -2.66
N ILE A 82 6.65 15.85 -1.75
CA ILE A 82 6.80 17.31 -1.71
C ILE A 82 7.71 17.80 -2.85
N ILE A 83 8.80 17.09 -3.11
CA ILE A 83 9.83 17.51 -4.07
C ILE A 83 9.55 16.99 -5.50
N ASP A 84 8.60 16.08 -5.66
CA ASP A 84 8.23 15.43 -6.91
C ASP A 84 8.06 16.38 -8.09
N SER A 85 7.46 17.57 -7.87
CA SER A 85 7.31 18.59 -8.92
C SER A 85 8.63 19.15 -9.47
N SER A 86 9.76 18.89 -8.80
CA SER A 86 11.11 19.31 -9.17
C SER A 86 11.98 18.17 -9.70
N LEU A 87 11.66 16.90 -9.42
CA LEU A 87 12.53 15.76 -9.75
C LEU A 87 11.98 14.90 -10.88
N PHE A 88 10.66 14.77 -10.97
CA PHE A 88 10.00 13.91 -11.93
C PHE A 88 9.03 14.73 -12.76
N GLU A 89 9.55 15.47 -13.74
CA GLU A 89 8.74 16.10 -14.81
C GLU A 89 8.16 15.04 -15.76
N ILE A 90 7.46 14.04 -15.23
CA ILE A 90 6.65 13.15 -16.04
C ILE A 90 5.38 13.94 -16.40
N HIS A 91 5.50 14.72 -17.48
CA HIS A 91 4.36 15.29 -18.17
C HIS A 91 3.57 14.13 -18.81
N LEU A 92 2.74 13.45 -18.01
CA LEU A 92 1.71 12.56 -18.53
C LEU A 92 0.70 13.42 -19.30
N SER A 93 1.02 13.64 -20.57
CA SER A 93 0.22 14.32 -21.59
C SER A 93 -0.98 13.47 -21.96
N GLY A 94 -1.91 13.33 -21.01
CA GLY A 94 -3.19 12.66 -21.21
C GLY A 94 -4.27 13.40 -20.42
N SER A 95 -5.51 13.33 -20.90
CA SER A 95 -6.67 13.65 -20.06
C SER A 95 -6.51 12.86 -18.77
N GLY A 96 -6.40 13.53 -17.62
CA GLY A 96 -6.12 12.89 -16.34
C GLY A 96 -7.03 11.70 -16.05
N LEU A 97 -6.61 10.82 -15.12
CA LEU A 97 -7.36 9.62 -14.75
C LEU A 97 -8.85 9.91 -14.53
N SER A 98 -9.71 9.04 -15.09
CA SER A 98 -11.15 9.11 -14.82
C SER A 98 -11.43 8.82 -13.34
N ILE A 99 -12.55 9.30 -12.82
CA ILE A 99 -12.86 9.22 -11.38
C ILE A 99 -12.80 7.78 -10.85
N TRP A 100 -13.33 6.81 -11.61
CA TRP A 100 -13.24 5.40 -11.21
C TRP A 100 -11.80 4.87 -11.20
N GLN A 101 -10.96 5.31 -12.14
CA GLN A 101 -9.54 4.94 -12.15
C GLN A 101 -8.80 5.52 -10.94
N VAL A 102 -9.12 6.75 -10.55
CA VAL A 102 -8.58 7.38 -9.33
C VAL A 102 -8.95 6.59 -8.09
N VAL A 103 -10.21 6.15 -7.96
CA VAL A 103 -10.67 5.37 -6.80
C VAL A 103 -9.96 4.01 -6.73
N VAL A 104 -9.93 3.25 -7.83
CA VAL A 104 -9.28 1.93 -7.85
C VAL A 104 -7.79 2.04 -7.59
N LEU A 105 -7.11 3.00 -8.24
CA LEU A 105 -5.68 3.19 -8.05
C LEU A 105 -5.36 3.63 -6.61
N SER A 106 -6.15 4.55 -6.02
CA SER A 106 -5.99 4.94 -4.61
C SER A 106 -6.19 3.77 -3.66
N PHE A 107 -7.10 2.84 -3.97
CA PHE A 107 -7.31 1.63 -3.16
C PHE A 107 -6.08 0.70 -3.23
N LEU A 108 -5.54 0.50 -4.44
CA LEU A 108 -4.35 -0.32 -4.64
C LEU A 108 -3.10 0.29 -3.99
N GLU A 109 -2.91 1.61 -4.10
CA GLU A 109 -1.83 2.34 -3.45
C GLU A 109 -1.95 2.30 -1.91
N ALA A 110 -3.16 2.44 -1.37
CA ALA A 110 -3.40 2.27 0.06
C ALA A 110 -3.07 0.87 0.57
N GLY A 111 -3.43 -0.17 -0.18
CA GLY A 111 -3.10 -1.56 0.16
C GLY A 111 -1.60 -1.85 0.08
N LEU A 112 -0.92 -1.32 -0.95
CA LEU A 112 0.54 -1.36 -1.05
C LEU A 112 1.21 -0.68 0.13
N LEU A 113 0.78 0.53 0.49
CA LEU A 113 1.31 1.24 1.65
C LEU A 113 1.08 0.47 2.94
N ALA A 114 -0.13 -0.07 3.16
CA ALA A 114 -0.43 -0.88 4.33
C ALA A 114 0.49 -2.11 4.41
N SER A 115 0.69 -2.81 3.29
CA SER A 115 1.58 -3.98 3.18
C SER A 115 3.03 -3.65 3.57
N ILE A 116 3.58 -2.56 3.04
CA ILE A 116 4.95 -2.12 3.35
C ILE A 116 5.05 -1.66 4.81
N VAL A 117 4.10 -0.84 5.28
CA VAL A 117 4.07 -0.35 6.67
C VAL A 117 4.02 -1.50 7.66
N PHE A 118 3.22 -2.53 7.40
CA PHE A 118 3.14 -3.71 8.25
C PHE A 118 4.41 -4.55 8.24
N THR A 119 5.20 -4.51 7.15
CA THR A 119 6.50 -5.18 7.09
C THR A 119 7.54 -4.50 7.99
N PHE A 120 7.45 -3.18 8.19
CA PHE A 120 8.33 -2.43 9.09
C PHE A 120 7.87 -2.38 10.54
N LEU A 121 6.61 -2.77 10.80
CA LEU A 121 6.08 -2.79 12.15
C LEU A 121 6.34 -4.13 12.85
N PRO A 122 6.56 -4.11 14.16
CA PRO A 122 6.66 -5.35 14.92
C PRO A 122 5.33 -6.08 14.95
N GLU A 123 5.33 -7.34 14.51
CA GLU A 123 4.14 -8.19 14.43
C GLU A 123 3.27 -8.15 15.69
N LYS A 124 3.89 -8.28 16.88
CA LYS A 124 3.20 -8.22 18.18
C LYS A 124 2.39 -6.95 18.42
N GLN A 125 2.75 -5.83 17.79
CA GLN A 125 2.02 -4.58 17.90
C GLN A 125 0.82 -4.54 16.96
N ILE A 126 0.95 -5.16 15.78
CA ILE A 126 -0.10 -5.21 14.76
C ILE A 126 -1.23 -6.15 15.23
N LEU A 127 -0.85 -7.31 15.78
CA LEU A 127 -1.78 -8.33 16.28
C LEU A 127 -2.64 -7.88 17.49
N LYS A 128 -2.39 -6.70 18.04
CA LYS A 128 -3.27 -6.07 19.04
C LYS A 128 -4.54 -5.49 18.42
N TYR A 129 -4.51 -5.18 17.12
CA TYR A 129 -5.58 -4.48 16.42
C TYR A 129 -6.24 -5.33 15.34
N ILE A 130 -5.51 -6.26 14.73
CA ILE A 130 -6.03 -7.13 13.65
C ILE A 130 -5.70 -8.60 13.92
N SER A 131 -6.48 -9.51 13.32
CA SER A 131 -6.23 -10.95 13.40
C SER A 131 -4.97 -11.37 12.62
N ILE A 132 -4.39 -12.51 12.97
CA ILE A 132 -3.26 -13.09 12.23
C ILE A 132 -3.61 -13.36 10.76
N GLY A 133 -4.84 -13.83 10.49
CA GLY A 133 -5.32 -14.04 9.13
C GLY A 133 -5.43 -12.73 8.36
N SER A 134 -5.90 -11.67 9.02
CA SER A 134 -5.93 -10.33 8.43
C SER A 134 -4.54 -9.79 8.10
N LEU A 135 -3.57 -10.03 8.98
CA LEU A 135 -2.18 -9.63 8.77
C LEU A 135 -1.54 -10.36 7.58
N ASP A 136 -1.81 -11.65 7.42
CA ASP A 136 -1.29 -12.47 6.31
C ASP A 136 -1.71 -11.95 4.92
N TYR A 137 -2.87 -11.30 4.80
CA TYR A 137 -3.30 -10.63 3.56
C TYR A 137 -2.44 -9.41 3.18
N PHE A 138 -1.53 -8.98 4.05
CA PHE A 138 -0.63 -7.85 3.82
C PHE A 138 0.85 -8.22 3.87
N THR A 139 1.24 -9.14 4.75
CA THR A 139 2.67 -9.41 5.03
C THR A 139 3.16 -10.76 4.52
N SER A 140 2.27 -11.65 4.06
CA SER A 140 2.73 -12.91 3.45
C SER A 140 3.53 -12.61 2.17
N PRO A 141 4.54 -13.42 1.81
CA PRO A 141 5.38 -13.14 0.64
C PRO A 141 4.58 -12.97 -0.65
N LEU A 142 3.52 -13.77 -0.84
CA LEU A 142 2.62 -13.65 -1.98
C LEU A 142 1.75 -12.39 -1.89
N ALA A 143 1.23 -12.05 -0.70
CA ALA A 143 0.45 -10.83 -0.52
C ALA A 143 1.26 -9.58 -0.84
N ILE A 144 2.51 -9.49 -0.38
CA ILE A 144 3.41 -8.37 -0.68
C ILE A 144 3.59 -8.24 -2.19
N ILE A 145 3.89 -9.34 -2.89
CA ILE A 145 4.03 -9.35 -4.35
C ILE A 145 2.74 -8.89 -5.03
N LEU A 146 1.58 -9.39 -4.59
CA LEU A 146 0.29 -9.00 -5.15
C LEU A 146 0.06 -7.49 -4.98
N TRP A 147 0.24 -6.96 -3.78
CA TRP A 147 0.11 -5.52 -3.52
C TRP A 147 1.11 -4.67 -4.31
N MET A 148 2.33 -5.17 -4.52
CA MET A 148 3.34 -4.50 -5.36
C MET A 148 3.01 -4.56 -6.85
N VAL A 149 2.38 -5.61 -7.36
CA VAL A 149 2.16 -5.77 -8.80
C VAL A 149 0.80 -5.21 -9.24
N SER A 150 -0.22 -5.30 -8.38
CA SER A 150 -1.59 -4.86 -8.69
C SER A 150 -1.70 -3.42 -9.21
N PRO A 151 -1.14 -2.38 -8.57
CA PRO A 151 -1.26 -1.01 -9.08
C PRO A 151 -0.55 -0.84 -10.44
N LEU A 152 0.59 -1.49 -10.67
CA LEU A 152 1.29 -1.45 -11.96
C LEU A 152 0.48 -2.11 -13.08
N LEU A 153 -0.10 -3.29 -12.81
CA LEU A 153 -0.98 -3.96 -13.76
C LEU A 153 -2.20 -3.08 -14.09
N PHE A 154 -2.78 -2.43 -13.09
CA PHE A 154 -3.89 -1.52 -13.30
C PHE A 154 -3.52 -0.37 -14.24
N LEU A 155 -2.35 0.27 -14.05
CA LEU A 155 -1.85 1.32 -14.94
C LEU A 155 -1.65 0.82 -16.40
N ILE A 156 -1.13 -0.39 -16.58
CA ILE A 156 -0.98 -0.99 -17.91
C ILE A 156 -2.34 -1.22 -18.56
N LEU A 157 -3.34 -1.71 -17.82
CA LEU A 157 -4.68 -1.99 -18.35
C LEU A 157 -5.41 -0.72 -18.79
N ILE A 158 -5.30 0.37 -18.01
CA ILE A 158 -5.97 1.63 -18.36
C ILE A 158 -5.27 2.35 -19.52
N SER A 159 -3.93 2.28 -19.61
CA SER A 159 -3.19 2.93 -20.71
C SER A 159 -3.48 2.30 -22.07
N ARG A 160 -3.78 0.99 -22.12
CA ARG A 160 -4.15 0.29 -23.35
C ARG A 160 -5.56 0.58 -23.86
N ARG A 161 -6.47 1.07 -23.01
CA ARG A 161 -7.86 1.39 -23.39
C ARG A 161 -8.02 2.78 -24.03
N GLY A 162 -7.01 3.65 -23.89
CA GLY A 162 -6.99 4.99 -24.47
C GLY A 162 -6.28 5.09 -25.83
N LYS A 163 -5.84 3.97 -26.39
CA LYS A 163 -5.31 3.85 -27.76
C LYS A 163 -6.28 3.02 -28.59
#